data_AF-A0A7X7LHR0-F1
#
_entry.id   AF-A0A7X7LHR0-F1
#
_cell.length_a   1.000
_cell.length_b   1.000
_cell.length_c   1.000
_cell.angle_alpha   90.00
_cell.angle_beta   90.00
_cell.angle_gamma   90.00
#
_symmetry.space_group_name_H-M   'P 1'
#
loop_
_entity.id
_entity.type
_entity.pdbx_description
1 polymer ?
#
loop_
_entity_poly.entity_id
_entity_poly.type
_entity_poly.pdbx_seq_one_letter_code
_entity_poly.pdbx_strand_id
1 'polypeptide(L)'
;MVKKICLKDATRANTQIDAHIMFSDKRIEIVHLRLQAQEQIAAHKNNLDVLFYVKKGTATIQIEEKELSIDNDKVNMIANDTHTPIVTANMEFHPTLNIKLFPNEFLYVEKDLNRILINQGNETCEILVVKLNN
;
A
#
# COMPACT_ATOMS: atom_id res chain seq x y z
N MET A 1 -1.28 11.40 30.09
CA MET A 1 -1.39 9.94 30.35
C MET A 1 -0.47 9.23 29.38
N VAL A 2 0.36 8.30 29.84
CA VAL A 2 1.26 7.48 29.01
C VAL A 2 0.66 6.09 28.89
N LYS A 3 0.59 5.53 27.68
CA LYS A 3 0.09 4.17 27.42
C LYS A 3 1.23 3.32 26.85
N LYS A 4 1.35 2.08 27.33
CA LYS A 4 2.26 1.05 26.79
C LYS A 4 1.41 -0.13 26.34
N ILE A 5 1.59 -0.57 25.11
CA ILE A 5 0.89 -1.72 24.52
C ILE A 5 1.96 -2.62 23.90
N CYS A 6 1.90 -3.92 24.21
CA CYS A 6 2.71 -4.94 23.54
C CYS A 6 1.86 -5.60 22.45
N LEU A 7 2.47 -6.00 21.34
CA LEU A 7 1.76 -6.57 20.19
C LEU A 7 0.89 -7.78 20.56
N LYS A 8 1.39 -8.64 21.46
CA LYS A 8 0.65 -9.81 21.97
C LYS A 8 -0.65 -9.48 22.71
N ASP A 9 -0.76 -8.25 23.23
CA ASP A 9 -1.89 -7.78 24.03
C ASP A 9 -2.76 -6.80 23.22
N ALA A 10 -2.39 -6.53 21.96
CA ALA A 10 -3.10 -5.61 21.09
C ALA A 10 -4.39 -6.23 20.53
N THR A 11 -5.39 -5.41 20.24
CA THR A 11 -6.66 -5.89 19.67
C THR A 11 -6.45 -6.31 18.22
N ARG A 12 -6.73 -7.57 17.89
CA ARG A 12 -6.71 -8.03 16.50
C ARG A 12 -7.81 -7.32 15.70
N ALA A 13 -7.44 -6.75 14.56
CA ALA A 13 -8.39 -6.12 13.65
C ALA A 13 -9.29 -7.17 12.98
N ASN A 14 -10.51 -6.78 12.62
CA ASN A 14 -11.45 -7.65 11.91
C ASN A 14 -11.10 -7.76 10.42
N THR A 15 -10.04 -8.51 10.13
CA THR A 15 -9.56 -8.79 8.77
C THR A 15 -9.00 -10.22 8.70
N GLN A 16 -8.84 -10.73 7.48
CA GLN A 16 -8.25 -12.04 7.22
C GLN A 16 -6.75 -12.06 7.51
N ILE A 17 -6.10 -10.89 7.44
CA ILE A 17 -4.67 -10.72 7.62
C ILE A 17 -4.32 -10.61 9.10
N ASP A 18 -3.10 -10.98 9.47
CA ASP A 18 -2.57 -10.72 10.81
C ASP A 18 -2.34 -9.21 11.02
N ALA A 19 -3.31 -8.57 11.64
CA ALA A 19 -3.37 -7.13 11.86
C ALA A 19 -3.79 -6.83 13.30
N HIS A 20 -3.05 -5.96 13.99
CA HIS A 20 -3.27 -5.63 15.39
C HIS A 20 -3.29 -4.12 15.61
N ILE A 21 -4.33 -3.61 16.24
CA ILE A 21 -4.47 -2.18 16.59
C ILE A 21 -3.61 -1.91 17.82
N MET A 22 -2.47 -1.26 17.60
CA MET A 22 -1.48 -0.93 18.63
C MET A 22 -1.86 0.33 19.41
N PHE A 23 -2.61 1.24 18.79
CA PHE A 23 -3.12 2.46 19.42
C PHE A 23 -4.29 2.99 18.60
N SER A 24 -5.29 3.58 19.26
CA SER A 24 -6.38 4.28 18.59
C SER A 24 -6.88 5.43 19.47
N ASP A 25 -7.01 6.63 18.87
CA ASP A 25 -7.71 7.78 19.42
C ASP A 25 -8.44 8.56 18.30
N LYS A 26 -9.03 9.70 18.65
CA LYS A 26 -9.80 10.54 17.70
C LYS A 26 -9.00 11.14 16.53
N ARG A 27 -7.66 11.12 16.58
CA ARG A 27 -6.75 11.71 15.57
C ARG A 27 -5.94 10.67 14.83
N ILE A 28 -5.64 9.54 15.46
CA ILE A 28 -4.70 8.56 14.92
C ILE A 28 -5.07 7.15 15.32
N GLU A 29 -4.94 6.23 14.36
CA GLU A 29 -4.96 4.79 14.59
C GLU A 29 -3.65 4.18 14.08
N ILE A 30 -2.98 3.40 14.92
CA ILE A 30 -1.75 2.70 14.58
C ILE A 30 -2.05 1.20 14.54
N VAL A 31 -1.79 0.58 13.40
CA VAL A 31 -1.99 -0.85 13.16
C VAL A 31 -0.65 -1.48 12.84
N HIS A 32 -0.28 -2.55 13.54
CA HIS A 32 0.82 -3.43 13.15
C HIS A 32 0.26 -4.51 12.23
N LEU A 33 0.83 -4.62 11.04
CA LEU A 33 0.49 -5.61 10.03
C LEU A 33 1.63 -6.60 9.88
N ARG A 34 1.27 -7.87 9.73
CA ARG A 34 2.19 -8.95 9.42
C ARG A 34 1.66 -9.71 8.21
N LEU A 35 2.35 -9.59 7.09
CA LEU A 35 2.03 -10.28 5.85
C LEU A 35 2.92 -11.53 5.72
N GLN A 36 2.32 -12.68 5.49
CA GLN A 36 3.05 -13.88 5.04
C GLN A 36 3.61 -13.66 3.64
N ALA A 37 4.54 -14.52 3.23
CA ALA A 37 5.07 -14.49 1.87
C ALA A 37 3.91 -14.62 0.87
N GLN A 38 3.89 -13.74 -0.14
CA GLN A 38 2.85 -13.65 -1.16
C GLN A 38 1.44 -13.26 -0.65
N GLU A 39 1.29 -12.93 0.64
CA GLU A 39 0.02 -12.42 1.17
C GLU A 39 -0.21 -10.98 0.70
N GLN A 40 -1.48 -10.66 0.42
CA GLN A 40 -1.87 -9.33 -0.03
C GLN A 40 -3.10 -8.81 0.72
N ILE A 41 -3.14 -7.50 0.92
CA ILE A 41 -4.36 -6.77 1.20
C ILE A 41 -4.99 -6.44 -0.14
N ALA A 42 -6.18 -7.01 -0.38
CA ALA A 42 -6.94 -6.77 -1.61
C ALA A 42 -7.20 -5.28 -1.84
N ALA A 43 -7.49 -4.94 -3.10
CA ALA A 43 -7.80 -3.58 -3.52
C ALA A 43 -8.88 -2.97 -2.63
N HIS A 44 -8.57 -1.83 -2.02
CA HIS A 44 -9.51 -1.11 -1.19
C HIS A 44 -9.22 0.40 -1.22
N LYS A 45 -10.27 1.17 -0.95
CA LYS A 45 -10.16 2.60 -0.61
C LYS A 45 -10.24 2.76 0.90
N ASN A 46 -9.52 3.75 1.40
CA ASN A 46 -9.62 4.19 2.78
C ASN A 46 -9.93 5.68 2.77
N ASN A 47 -10.92 6.10 3.52
CA ASN A 47 -11.34 7.49 3.64
C ASN A 47 -10.40 8.34 4.53
N LEU A 48 -9.28 7.76 4.96
CA LEU A 48 -8.24 8.39 5.77
C LEU A 48 -6.91 8.39 5.05
N ASP A 49 -6.09 9.41 5.33
CA ASP A 49 -4.69 9.44 4.92
C ASP A 49 -3.93 8.37 5.70
N VAL A 50 -3.01 7.67 5.02
CA VAL A 50 -2.30 6.53 5.59
C VAL A 50 -0.81 6.62 5.35
N LEU A 51 -0.04 6.42 6.41
CA LEU A 51 1.41 6.20 6.35
C LEU A 51 1.71 4.71 6.54
N PHE A 52 2.53 4.17 5.67
CA PHE A 52 3.12 2.84 5.81
C PHE A 52 4.57 3.00 6.22
N TYR A 53 5.05 2.22 7.19
CA TYR A 53 6.45 2.14 7.57
C TYR A 53 6.88 0.68 7.64
N VAL A 54 7.83 0.28 6.80
CA VAL A 54 8.28 -1.11 6.75
C VAL A 54 9.31 -1.35 7.84
N LYS A 55 8.97 -2.20 8.81
CA LYS A 55 9.88 -2.59 9.89
C LYS A 55 10.77 -3.76 9.47
N LYS A 56 10.24 -4.73 8.74
CA LYS A 56 10.94 -5.94 8.29
C LYS A 56 10.36 -6.44 6.96
N GLY A 57 11.20 -7.07 6.15
CA GLY A 57 10.80 -7.63 4.85
C GLY A 57 10.64 -6.54 3.79
N THR A 58 9.99 -6.88 2.68
CA THR A 58 9.71 -5.94 1.59
C THR A 58 8.23 -5.96 1.24
N ALA A 59 7.72 -4.81 0.84
CA ALA A 59 6.32 -4.67 0.45
C ALA A 59 6.24 -3.91 -0.86
N THR A 60 5.22 -4.22 -1.66
CA THR A 60 4.88 -3.46 -2.86
C THR A 60 3.49 -2.88 -2.66
N ILE A 61 3.36 -1.56 -2.82
CA ILE A 61 2.08 -0.87 -2.84
C ILE A 61 1.76 -0.54 -4.29
N GLN A 62 0.61 -1.00 -4.75
CA GLN A 62 0.07 -0.65 -6.06
C GLN A 62 -1.04 0.36 -5.85
N ILE A 63 -0.98 1.50 -6.54
CA ILE A 63 -2.00 2.55 -6.49
C ILE A 63 -2.61 2.67 -7.89
N GLU A 64 -3.93 2.60 -7.99
CA GLU A 64 -4.62 2.92 -9.24
C GLU A 64 -4.64 4.44 -9.41
N GLU A 65 -3.97 4.91 -10.46
CA GLU A 65 -4.05 6.31 -10.86
C GLU A 65 -5.30 6.53 -11.69
N LYS A 66 -6.08 7.55 -11.32
CA LYS A 66 -7.36 7.84 -11.96
C LYS A 66 -7.22 8.52 -13.31
N GLU A 67 -6.14 9.26 -13.57
CA GLU A 67 -5.94 10.00 -14.81
C GLU A 67 -4.44 10.21 -15.10
N LEU A 68 -3.90 9.52 -16.11
CA LEU A 68 -2.85 10.11 -16.94
C LEU A 68 -3.57 10.80 -18.09
N SER A 69 -3.47 12.12 -18.18
CA SER A 69 -3.85 12.82 -19.40
C SER A 69 -3.00 12.27 -20.54
N ILE A 70 -3.62 11.47 -21.40
CA ILE A 70 -3.01 11.00 -22.64
C ILE A 70 -3.03 12.19 -23.58
N ASP A 71 -1.92 12.92 -23.63
CA ASP A 71 -1.66 13.91 -24.66
C ASP A 71 -1.43 13.14 -25.96
N ASN A 72 -2.41 13.16 -26.88
CA ASN A 72 -2.41 12.37 -28.13
C ASN A 72 -1.20 12.69 -29.05
N ASP A 73 -0.45 13.75 -28.76
CA ASP A 73 0.76 14.14 -29.49
C ASP A 73 2.06 13.63 -28.85
N LYS A 74 1.99 12.90 -27.74
CA LYS A 74 3.16 12.30 -27.07
C LYS A 74 3.06 10.78 -27.08
N VAL A 75 3.94 10.14 -27.86
CA VAL A 75 4.17 8.70 -27.80
C VAL A 75 4.68 8.36 -26.41
N ASN A 76 3.78 7.88 -25.54
CA ASN A 76 4.18 7.36 -24.25
C ASN A 76 4.92 6.04 -24.47
N MET A 77 6.24 6.09 -24.34
CA MET A 77 7.11 4.91 -24.38
C MET A 77 6.83 4.05 -23.15
N ILE A 78 6.14 2.92 -23.36
CA ILE A 78 6.14 1.83 -22.39
C ILE A 78 7.46 1.09 -22.58
N ALA A 79 8.42 1.32 -21.68
CA ALA A 79 9.63 0.50 -21.63
C ALA A 79 9.25 -0.90 -21.11
N ASN A 80 8.81 -1.76 -22.03
CA ASN A 80 9.03 -3.19 -21.85
C ASN A 80 10.48 -3.46 -22.30
N ASP A 81 11.20 -4.32 -21.58
CA ASP A 81 12.58 -4.77 -21.91
C ASP A 81 12.69 -5.54 -23.26
N THR A 82 11.70 -5.41 -24.12
CA THR A 82 11.71 -5.81 -25.52
C THR A 82 11.26 -4.61 -26.34
N HIS A 83 12.17 -4.05 -27.13
CA HIS A 83 12.04 -2.81 -27.92
C HIS A 83 10.94 -2.82 -29.00
N THR A 84 9.67 -3.03 -28.63
CA THR A 84 8.55 -2.91 -29.58
C THR A 84 7.33 -2.32 -28.87
N PRO A 85 6.91 -1.08 -29.21
CA PRO A 85 5.69 -0.50 -28.67
C PRO A 85 4.48 -1.27 -29.20
N ILE A 86 3.63 -1.80 -28.31
CA ILE A 86 2.33 -2.34 -28.68
C ILE A 86 1.32 -1.20 -28.54
N VAL A 87 0.79 -0.72 -29.68
CA VAL A 87 -0.35 0.19 -29.71
C VAL A 87 -1.60 -0.66 -29.91
N THR A 88 -2.48 -0.72 -28.90
CA THR A 88 -3.82 -1.32 -29.05
C THR A 88 -4.85 -0.24 -28.75
N ALA A 89 -5.49 0.28 -29.80
CA ALA A 89 -6.60 1.19 -29.64
C ALA A 89 -7.76 0.47 -28.92
N ASN A 90 -8.41 1.16 -27.98
CA ASN A 90 -9.57 0.73 -27.17
C ASN A 90 -9.30 -0.08 -25.89
N MET A 91 -8.08 -0.06 -25.35
CA MET A 91 -7.88 -0.45 -23.94
C MET A 91 -8.03 0.77 -23.04
N GLU A 92 -8.99 0.73 -22.10
CA GLU A 92 -8.94 1.60 -20.92
C GLU A 92 -7.68 1.24 -20.14
N PHE A 93 -6.65 2.06 -20.27
CA PHE A 93 -5.42 1.90 -19.51
C PHE A 93 -5.64 2.58 -18.16
N HIS A 94 -5.78 1.80 -17.10
CA HIS A 94 -5.68 2.29 -15.74
C HIS A 94 -4.21 2.17 -15.31
N PRO A 95 -3.40 3.24 -15.40
CA PRO A 95 -2.02 3.18 -14.93
C PRO A 95 -2.00 2.79 -13.45
N THR A 96 -1.14 1.83 -13.11
CA THR A 96 -0.89 1.47 -11.72
C THR A 96 0.52 1.91 -11.35
N LEU A 97 0.62 2.76 -10.34
CA LEU A 97 1.90 3.13 -9.75
C LEU A 97 2.33 2.02 -8.78
N ASN A 98 3.45 1.37 -9.08
CA ASN A 98 4.01 0.29 -8.28
C ASN A 98 5.19 0.81 -7.46
N ILE A 99 5.01 0.93 -6.14
CA ILE A 99 6.03 1.44 -5.22
C ILE A 99 6.52 0.28 -4.35
N LYS A 100 7.79 -0.08 -4.51
CA LYS A 100 8.45 -1.06 -3.64
C LYS A 100 9.03 -0.35 -2.42
N LEU A 101 8.77 -0.89 -1.24
CA LEU A 101 9.23 -0.40 0.05
C LEU A 101 10.15 -1.43 0.71
N PHE A 102 11.26 -0.93 1.24
CA PHE A 102 12.30 -1.65 1.96
C PHE A 102 12.28 -1.32 3.46
N PRO A 103 12.94 -2.12 4.32
CA PRO A 103 13.00 -1.82 5.74
C PRO A 103 13.51 -0.41 6.04
N ASN A 104 12.85 0.24 6.99
CA ASN A 104 13.05 1.63 7.42
C ASN A 104 12.57 2.70 6.45
N GLU A 105 11.88 2.33 5.38
CA GLU A 105 11.21 3.29 4.50
C GLU A 105 9.77 3.55 4.96
N PHE A 106 9.29 4.75 4.65
CA PHE A 106 7.89 5.10 4.82
C PHE A 106 7.27 5.56 3.50
N LEU A 107 5.97 5.34 3.34
CA LEU A 107 5.17 5.86 2.24
C LEU A 107 3.91 6.52 2.79
N TYR A 108 3.65 7.74 2.35
CA TYR A 108 2.39 8.43 2.56
C TYR A 108 1.45 8.17 1.38
N VAL A 109 0.20 7.84 1.67
CA VAL A 109 -0.87 7.65 0.69
C VAL A 109 -2.09 8.45 1.13
N GLU A 110 -2.54 9.36 0.27
CA GLU A 110 -3.74 10.16 0.49
C GLU A 110 -4.99 9.28 0.56
N LYS A 111 -6.00 9.77 1.27
CA LYS A 111 -7.33 9.15 1.30
C LYS A 111 -7.94 8.96 -0.10
N ASP A 112 -8.88 8.04 -0.17
CA ASP A 112 -9.72 7.73 -1.34
C ASP A 112 -9.00 7.17 -2.59
N LEU A 113 -7.67 7.05 -2.54
CA LEU A 113 -6.88 6.30 -3.51
C LEU A 113 -7.12 4.78 -3.35
N ASN A 114 -7.44 4.11 -4.45
CA ASN A 114 -7.54 2.66 -4.47
C ASN A 114 -6.15 2.04 -4.47
N ARG A 115 -5.90 1.11 -3.57
CA ARG A 115 -4.58 0.54 -3.37
C ARG A 115 -4.59 -0.93 -2.99
N ILE A 116 -3.53 -1.61 -3.36
CA ILE A 116 -3.21 -2.99 -2.99
C ILE A 116 -1.87 -2.96 -2.26
N LEU A 117 -1.75 -3.71 -1.17
CA LEU A 117 -0.48 -3.89 -0.46
C LEU A 117 -0.11 -5.37 -0.52
N ILE A 118 1.08 -5.68 -1.04
CA ILE A 118 1.50 -7.05 -1.35
C ILE A 118 2.87 -7.30 -0.73
N ASN A 119 3.04 -8.43 -0.03
CA ASN A 119 4.37 -8.94 0.30
C ASN A 119 4.86 -9.86 -0.82
N GLN A 120 5.57 -9.31 -1.81
CA GLN A 120 6.15 -10.11 -2.89
C GLN A 120 7.42 -10.86 -2.49
N GLY A 121 7.88 -10.71 -1.25
CA GLY A 121 9.02 -11.43 -0.70
C GLY A 121 8.72 -12.91 -0.42
N ASN A 122 9.79 -13.63 -0.08
CA ASN A 122 9.74 -15.03 0.39
C ASN A 122 9.71 -15.16 1.92
N GLU A 123 9.83 -14.04 2.64
CA GLU A 123 9.77 -13.97 4.09
C GLU A 123 8.54 -13.17 4.55
N THR A 124 8.23 -13.26 5.84
CA THR A 124 7.23 -12.39 6.46
C THR A 124 7.65 -10.90 6.37
N CYS A 125 6.71 -10.05 5.97
CA CYS A 125 6.84 -8.60 6.04
C CYS A 125 6.08 -8.03 7.25
N GLU A 126 6.71 -7.13 8.00
CA GLU A 126 6.08 -6.39 9.12
C GLU A 126 6.02 -4.90 8.80
N ILE A 127 4.82 -4.32 8.91
CA ILE A 127 4.54 -2.94 8.53
C ILE A 127 3.77 -2.26 9.66
N LEU A 128 4.19 -1.06 10.03
CA LEU A 128 3.39 -0.16 10.84
C LEU A 128 2.56 0.73 9.92
N VAL A 129 1.25 0.71 10.10
CA VAL A 129 0.30 1.54 9.37
C VAL A 129 -0.26 2.57 10.33
N VAL A 130 -0.13 3.84 9.96
CA VAL A 130 -0.68 4.96 10.73
C VAL A 130 -1.78 5.62 9.90
N LYS A 131 -3.00 5.57 10.40
CA LYS A 131 -4.16 6.24 9.80
C LYS A 131 -4.37 7.57 10.50
N LEU A 132 -4.54 8.65 9.73
CA LEU A 132 -4.75 10.00 10.24
C LEU A 132 -6.24 10.34 10.14
N ASN A 133 -6.88 10.60 11.28
CA ASN A 133 -8.24 11.08 11.39
C ASN A 133 -8.21 12.60 11.37
N ASN A 134 -8.38 13.16 10.17
CA ASN A 134 -8.39 14.61 9.90
C ASN A 134 -9.82 15.14 9.78
#